data_AF-A0AAV0EVM3-F1
#
_entry.id   AF-A0AAV0EVM3-F1
#
_cell.length_a   1.000
_cell.length_b   1.000
_cell.length_c   1.000
_cell.angle_alpha   90.00
_cell.angle_beta   90.00
_cell.angle_gamma   90.00
#
_symmetry.space_group_name_H-M   'P 1'
#
loop_
_entity.id
_entity.type
_entity.pdbx_description
1 polymer ?
#
loop_
_entity_poly.entity_id
_entity_poly.type
_entity_poly.pdbx_seq_one_letter_code
_entity_poly.pdbx_strand_id
1 'polypeptide(L)'
;MAHFSKDSSLIELLSDPNGDVFTMIAARWTGKLQSMVSSKERDQTKRLIYGILYGMGAKSLAEQLDCSTDEAFEKIQSFKRFFPGVASWLQEAVSFCQEKGYVETLNGRKRFLSKIKVGDNKEKSKAQRQAVNSICQGSAADIIKMAMINLHYAMVKDVPNSRSSSGLPENTGMLKGRCRIVLQVHDELVLEVDPPVVKEAGMLLRMSMENAATLHVPLRVKLMAGKTWGSLEPFHVEGPHDNVMVLT
;
A
#
# COMPACT_ATOMS: atom_id res chain seq x y z
N MET A 1 -4.57 -6.08 1.43
CA MET A 1 -4.79 -7.54 1.36
C MET A 1 -4.57 -8.22 2.70
N ALA A 2 -3.37 -8.21 3.29
CA ALA A 2 -3.12 -8.86 4.58
C ALA A 2 -4.13 -8.52 5.68
N HIS A 3 -4.49 -7.24 5.81
CA HIS A 3 -5.53 -6.80 6.75
C HIS A 3 -6.91 -7.44 6.47
N PHE A 4 -7.31 -7.54 5.21
CA PHE A 4 -8.62 -8.08 4.83
C PHE A 4 -8.66 -9.60 4.90
N SER A 5 -7.60 -10.26 4.42
CA SER A 5 -7.50 -11.72 4.42
C SER A 5 -7.23 -12.31 5.79
N LYS A 6 -6.69 -11.50 6.72
CA LYS A 6 -6.24 -11.93 8.06
C LYS A 6 -5.36 -13.18 8.01
N ASP A 7 -4.63 -13.35 6.90
CA ASP A 7 -3.78 -14.50 6.67
C ASP A 7 -2.54 -14.36 7.56
N SER A 8 -2.38 -15.28 8.52
CA SER A 8 -1.36 -15.20 9.56
C SER A 8 0.05 -15.21 8.97
N SER A 9 0.31 -16.04 7.97
CA SER A 9 1.62 -16.13 7.31
C SER A 9 1.95 -14.84 6.57
N LEU A 10 0.98 -14.25 5.88
CA LEU A 10 1.19 -12.98 5.19
C LEU A 10 1.38 -11.82 6.18
N ILE A 11 0.62 -11.79 7.28
CA ILE A 11 0.76 -10.79 8.34
C ILE A 11 2.14 -10.89 8.98
N GLU A 12 2.60 -12.09 9.31
CA GLU A 12 3.93 -12.34 9.88
C GLU A 12 5.02 -11.79 8.96
N LEU A 13 4.99 -12.15 7.67
CA LEU A 13 5.98 -11.70 6.67
C LEU A 13 5.99 -10.18 6.46
N LEU A 14 4.83 -9.53 6.52
CA LEU A 14 4.72 -8.07 6.38
C LEU A 14 5.04 -7.31 7.67
N SER A 15 4.99 -7.98 8.81
CA SER A 15 5.26 -7.35 10.11
C SER A 15 6.74 -7.32 10.45
N ASP A 16 7.58 -8.12 9.79
CA ASP A 16 9.03 -8.13 9.99
C ASP A 16 9.67 -6.79 9.57
N PRO A 17 10.28 -6.01 10.48
CA PRO A 17 10.96 -4.74 10.18
C PRO A 17 12.04 -4.84 9.11
N ASN A 18 12.64 -6.03 8.99
CA ASN A 18 13.85 -6.25 8.25
C ASN A 18 13.60 -7.12 7.02
N GLY A 19 14.08 -6.66 5.87
CA GLY A 19 14.07 -7.46 4.65
C GLY A 19 13.10 -6.97 3.57
N ASP A 20 13.33 -7.48 2.37
CA ASP A 20 12.47 -7.24 1.24
C ASP A 20 11.32 -8.24 1.25
N VAL A 21 10.09 -7.76 1.42
CA VAL A 21 8.89 -8.61 1.53
C VAL A 21 8.75 -9.60 0.37
N PHE A 22 9.12 -9.20 -0.85
CA PHE A 22 9.01 -10.06 -2.02
C PHE A 22 10.05 -11.17 -1.98
N THR A 23 11.28 -10.88 -1.57
CA THR A 23 12.32 -11.87 -1.29
C THR A 23 11.89 -12.84 -0.19
N MET A 24 11.34 -12.33 0.91
CA MET A 24 10.89 -13.16 2.03
C MET A 24 9.75 -14.10 1.63
N ILE A 25 8.75 -13.58 0.90
CA ILE A 25 7.66 -14.40 0.36
C ILE A 25 8.21 -15.43 -0.63
N ALA A 26 9.08 -15.03 -1.56
CA ALA A 26 9.68 -15.94 -2.53
C ALA A 26 10.44 -17.08 -1.84
N ALA A 27 11.28 -16.75 -0.86
CA ALA A 27 12.05 -17.71 -0.07
C ALA A 27 11.13 -18.72 0.64
N ARG A 28 10.13 -18.22 1.39
CA ARG A 28 9.22 -19.08 2.17
C ARG A 28 8.31 -19.91 1.26
N TRP A 29 7.83 -19.35 0.16
CA TRP A 29 6.97 -20.03 -0.81
C TRP A 29 7.72 -21.13 -1.57
N THR A 30 9.00 -20.91 -1.90
CA THR A 30 9.82 -21.89 -2.66
C THR A 30 10.64 -22.82 -1.77
N GLY A 31 10.60 -22.64 -0.43
CA GLY A 31 11.39 -23.43 0.52
C GLY A 31 12.89 -23.15 0.45
N LYS A 32 13.30 -21.97 -0.02
CA LYS A 32 14.71 -21.55 -0.16
C LYS A 32 15.13 -20.61 0.98
N LEU A 33 16.44 -20.50 1.20
CA LEU A 33 17.00 -19.43 2.02
C LEU A 33 16.84 -18.07 1.31
N GLN A 34 16.61 -16.99 2.06
CA GLN A 34 16.45 -15.64 1.49
C GLN A 34 17.67 -15.21 0.67
N SER A 35 18.88 -15.57 1.11
CA SER A 35 20.14 -15.29 0.40
C SER A 35 20.28 -16.01 -0.94
N MET A 36 19.46 -17.05 -1.19
CA MET A 36 19.46 -17.81 -2.43
C MET A 36 18.37 -17.34 -3.41
N VAL A 37 17.53 -16.36 -3.02
CA VAL A 37 16.53 -15.78 -3.91
C VAL A 37 17.21 -14.79 -4.84
N SER A 38 17.15 -15.08 -6.14
CA SER A 38 17.66 -14.18 -7.17
C SER A 38 16.78 -12.94 -7.34
N SER A 39 17.36 -11.84 -7.85
CA SER A 39 16.60 -10.63 -8.21
C SER A 39 15.46 -10.94 -9.19
N LYS A 40 15.67 -11.86 -10.13
CA LYS A 40 14.64 -12.32 -11.07
C LYS A 40 13.46 -13.00 -10.36
N GLU A 41 13.73 -13.90 -9.40
CA GLU A 41 12.69 -14.57 -8.62
C GLU A 41 11.91 -13.60 -7.74
N ARG A 42 12.61 -12.63 -7.13
CA ARG A 42 11.98 -11.55 -6.37
C ARG A 42 11.01 -10.75 -7.27
N ASP A 43 11.46 -10.34 -8.45
CA ASP A 43 10.64 -9.53 -9.36
C ASP A 43 9.46 -10.32 -9.95
N GLN A 44 9.64 -11.60 -10.26
CA GLN A 44 8.54 -12.48 -10.66
C GLN A 44 7.52 -12.66 -9.53
N THR A 45 7.99 -12.83 -8.29
CA THR A 45 7.12 -12.92 -7.10
C THR A 45 6.34 -11.64 -6.88
N LYS A 46 7.00 -10.48 -7.03
CA LYS A 46 6.36 -9.16 -6.99
C LYS A 46 5.24 -9.04 -8.03
N ARG A 47 5.51 -9.39 -9.30
CA ARG A 47 4.51 -9.35 -10.38
C ARG A 47 3.35 -10.31 -10.11
N LEU A 48 3.63 -11.52 -9.64
CA LEU A 48 2.60 -12.50 -9.25
C LEU A 48 1.66 -11.94 -8.18
N ILE A 49 2.22 -11.39 -7.09
CA ILE A 49 1.44 -10.84 -5.98
C ILE A 49 0.56 -9.70 -6.45
N TYR A 50 1.11 -8.74 -7.21
CA TYR A 50 0.32 -7.65 -7.77
C TYR A 50 -0.75 -8.14 -8.75
N GLY A 51 -0.42 -9.13 -9.59
CA GLY A 51 -1.38 -9.75 -10.49
C GLY A 51 -2.57 -10.35 -9.73
N ILE A 52 -2.30 -11.12 -8.68
CA ILE A 52 -3.34 -11.72 -7.83
C ILE A 52 -4.14 -10.64 -7.09
N LEU A 53 -3.48 -9.62 -6.53
CA LEU A 53 -4.11 -8.48 -5.85
C LEU A 53 -5.11 -7.73 -6.74
N TYR A 54 -4.80 -7.63 -8.04
CA TYR A 54 -5.64 -6.96 -9.02
C TYR A 54 -6.59 -7.91 -9.76
N GLY A 55 -6.68 -9.16 -9.32
CA GLY A 55 -7.57 -10.16 -9.91
C GLY A 55 -7.20 -10.56 -11.32
N MET A 56 -5.92 -10.49 -11.72
CA MET A 56 -5.48 -10.94 -13.02
C MET A 56 -5.79 -12.43 -13.22
N GLY A 57 -6.31 -12.77 -14.40
CA GLY A 57 -6.47 -14.17 -14.80
C GLY A 57 -5.13 -14.76 -15.26
N ALA A 58 -5.07 -16.09 -15.36
CA ALA A 58 -3.86 -16.83 -15.75
C ALA A 58 -3.24 -16.32 -17.07
N LYS A 59 -4.06 -16.00 -18.07
CA LYS A 59 -3.58 -15.48 -19.37
C LYS A 59 -2.82 -14.15 -19.23
N SER A 60 -3.39 -13.15 -18.57
CA SER A 60 -2.74 -11.85 -18.38
C SER A 60 -1.52 -11.94 -17.48
N LEU A 61 -1.55 -12.86 -16.51
CA LEU A 61 -0.39 -13.10 -15.65
C LEU A 61 0.75 -13.78 -16.41
N ALA A 62 0.43 -14.72 -17.31
CA ALA A 62 1.42 -15.39 -18.17
C ALA A 62 2.21 -14.39 -19.02
N GLU A 63 1.52 -13.40 -19.60
CA GLU A 63 2.16 -12.30 -20.34
C GLU A 63 3.11 -11.47 -19.45
N GLN A 64 2.77 -11.22 -18.17
CA GLN A 64 3.62 -10.46 -17.25
C GLN A 64 4.81 -11.24 -16.71
N LEU A 65 4.65 -12.55 -16.55
CA LEU A 65 5.68 -13.45 -16.03
C LEU A 65 6.57 -14.06 -17.11
N ASP A 66 6.21 -13.84 -18.38
CA ASP A 66 6.87 -14.44 -19.55
C ASP A 66 6.88 -15.97 -19.45
N CYS A 67 5.70 -16.56 -19.25
CA CYS A 67 5.50 -18.00 -19.10
C CYS A 67 4.25 -18.51 -19.82
N SER A 68 4.01 -19.83 -19.77
CA SER A 68 2.79 -20.41 -20.35
C SER A 68 1.55 -20.09 -19.49
N THR A 69 0.36 -20.14 -20.10
CA THR A 69 -0.89 -19.92 -19.36
C THR A 69 -1.10 -20.99 -18.27
N ASP A 70 -0.69 -22.23 -18.53
CA ASP A 70 -0.80 -23.33 -17.57
C ASP A 70 0.18 -23.13 -16.40
N GLU A 71 1.42 -22.68 -16.67
CA GLU A 71 2.38 -22.36 -15.61
C GLU A 71 1.88 -21.20 -14.74
N ALA A 72 1.33 -20.15 -15.35
CA ALA A 72 0.73 -19.04 -14.61
C ALA A 72 -0.47 -19.49 -13.76
N PHE A 73 -1.30 -20.40 -14.28
CA PHE A 73 -2.40 -20.99 -13.52
C PHE A 73 -1.90 -21.77 -12.31
N GLU A 74 -0.92 -22.66 -12.48
CA GLU A 74 -0.32 -23.41 -11.38
C GLU A 74 0.34 -22.50 -10.33
N LYS A 75 1.03 -21.43 -10.75
CA LYS A 75 1.58 -20.43 -9.82
C LYS A 75 0.49 -19.74 -9.01
N ILE A 76 -0.64 -19.36 -9.62
CA ILE A 76 -1.79 -18.79 -8.91
C ILE A 76 -2.34 -19.79 -7.89
N GLN A 77 -2.54 -21.04 -8.28
CA GLN A 77 -3.08 -22.07 -7.38
C GLN A 77 -2.12 -22.37 -6.23
N SER A 78 -0.83 -22.49 -6.51
CA SER A 78 0.21 -22.69 -5.51
C SER A 78 0.26 -21.52 -4.51
N PHE A 79 0.22 -20.28 -4.99
CA PHE A 79 0.17 -19.10 -4.13
C PHE A 79 -1.08 -19.08 -3.23
N LYS A 80 -2.26 -19.42 -3.78
CA LYS A 80 -3.52 -19.52 -3.02
C LYS A 80 -3.49 -20.62 -1.96
N ARG A 81 -2.83 -21.75 -2.24
CA ARG A 81 -2.61 -22.81 -1.26
C ARG A 81 -1.67 -22.38 -0.14
N PHE A 82 -0.64 -21.59 -0.48
CA PHE A 82 0.34 -21.07 0.48
C PHE A 82 -0.25 -19.97 1.39
N PHE A 83 -1.16 -19.14 0.87
CA PHE A 83 -1.89 -18.11 1.62
C PHE A 83 -3.42 -18.40 1.61
N PRO A 84 -3.89 -19.39 2.38
CA PRO A 84 -5.29 -19.82 2.36
C PRO A 84 -6.26 -18.72 2.80
N GLY A 85 -5.86 -17.83 3.71
CA GLY A 85 -6.69 -16.70 4.13
C GLY A 85 -6.88 -15.70 2.99
N VAL A 86 -5.87 -15.51 2.14
CA VAL A 86 -6.00 -14.69 0.92
C VAL A 86 -6.99 -15.33 -0.05
N ALA A 87 -6.89 -16.65 -0.26
CA ALA A 87 -7.81 -17.36 -1.13
C ALA A 87 -9.27 -17.27 -0.67
N SER A 88 -9.52 -17.48 0.64
CA SER A 88 -10.86 -17.36 1.24
C SER A 88 -11.42 -15.96 1.05
N TRP A 89 -10.64 -14.94 1.40
CA TRP A 89 -11.08 -13.55 1.28
C TRP A 89 -11.40 -13.14 -0.17
N LEU A 90 -10.61 -13.59 -1.16
CA LEU A 90 -10.91 -13.31 -2.57
C LEU A 90 -12.27 -13.88 -2.99
N GLN A 91 -12.61 -15.08 -2.52
CA GLN A 91 -13.90 -15.71 -2.78
C GLN A 91 -15.04 -14.99 -2.05
N GLU A 92 -14.85 -14.66 -0.78
CA GLU A 92 -15.82 -13.91 0.03
C GLU A 92 -16.12 -12.54 -0.57
N ALA A 93 -15.11 -11.79 -1.00
CA ALA A 93 -15.27 -10.48 -1.63
C ALA A 93 -16.13 -10.55 -2.90
N VAL A 94 -15.92 -11.59 -3.73
CA VAL A 94 -16.72 -11.82 -4.93
C VAL A 94 -18.14 -12.24 -4.56
N SER A 95 -18.30 -13.17 -3.61
CA SER A 95 -19.61 -13.65 -3.15
C SER A 95 -20.46 -12.53 -2.56
N PHE A 96 -19.86 -11.70 -1.71
CA PHE A 96 -20.49 -10.50 -1.15
C PHE A 96 -20.97 -9.56 -2.26
N CYS A 97 -20.13 -9.32 -3.28
CA CYS A 97 -20.51 -8.46 -4.39
C CYS A 97 -21.64 -9.08 -5.24
N GLN A 98 -21.64 -10.39 -5.44
CA GLN A 98 -22.72 -11.11 -6.12
C GLN A 98 -24.04 -10.99 -5.36
N GLU A 99 -24.02 -11.09 -4.03
CA GLU A 99 -25.20 -10.99 -3.19
C GLU A 99 -25.72 -9.54 -3.11
N LYS A 100 -24.84 -8.58 -2.77
CA LYS A 100 -25.23 -7.19 -2.49
C LYS A 100 -25.28 -6.31 -3.73
N GLY A 101 -24.52 -6.63 -4.78
CA GLY A 101 -24.38 -5.81 -5.99
C GLY A 101 -23.38 -4.65 -5.87
N TYR A 102 -22.64 -4.58 -4.75
CA TYR A 102 -21.59 -3.58 -4.52
C TYR A 102 -20.45 -4.17 -3.69
N VAL A 103 -19.32 -3.47 -3.65
CA VAL A 103 -18.23 -3.68 -2.69
C VAL A 103 -17.97 -2.41 -1.89
N GLU A 104 -17.29 -2.54 -0.76
CA GLU A 104 -17.04 -1.46 0.18
C GLU A 104 -15.54 -1.38 0.52
N THR A 105 -14.99 -0.17 0.62
CA THR A 105 -13.61 0.06 1.04
C THR A 105 -13.49 0.08 2.57
N LEU A 106 -12.26 0.17 3.10
CA LEU A 106 -11.98 0.24 4.54
C LEU A 106 -12.79 1.33 5.26
N ASN A 107 -12.98 2.49 4.63
CA ASN A 107 -13.69 3.64 5.21
C ASN A 107 -15.16 3.73 4.76
N GLY A 108 -15.73 2.65 4.24
CA GLY A 108 -17.15 2.55 3.94
C GLY A 108 -17.59 3.08 2.57
N ARG A 109 -16.66 3.48 1.69
CA ARG A 109 -17.03 3.93 0.33
C ARG A 109 -17.47 2.75 -0.51
N LYS A 110 -18.66 2.86 -1.12
CA LYS A 110 -19.25 1.80 -1.93
C LYS A 110 -18.98 1.99 -3.42
N ARG A 111 -18.70 0.89 -4.11
CA ARG A 111 -18.70 0.80 -5.58
C ARG A 111 -19.74 -0.22 -6.03
N PHE A 112 -20.75 0.24 -6.75
CA PHE A 112 -21.78 -0.63 -7.34
C PHE A 112 -21.26 -1.28 -8.61
N LEU A 113 -21.48 -2.59 -8.75
CA LEU A 113 -21.03 -3.41 -9.88
C LEU A 113 -22.21 -4.21 -10.44
N SER A 114 -23.19 -3.51 -11.03
CA SER A 114 -24.45 -4.11 -11.52
C SER A 114 -24.26 -5.33 -12.42
N LYS A 115 -23.23 -5.30 -13.27
CA LYS A 115 -22.86 -6.38 -14.19
C LYS A 115 -22.51 -7.70 -13.52
N ILE A 116 -22.23 -7.71 -12.21
CA ILE A 116 -21.99 -8.96 -11.48
C ILE A 116 -23.26 -9.83 -11.36
N LYS A 117 -24.45 -9.21 -11.37
CA LYS A 117 -25.75 -9.90 -11.30
C LYS A 117 -26.33 -10.15 -12.69
N VAL A 118 -26.41 -9.09 -13.49
CA VAL A 118 -27.17 -9.09 -14.76
C VAL A 118 -26.31 -9.27 -16.02
N GLY A 119 -24.98 -9.27 -15.89
CA GLY A 119 -24.09 -9.35 -17.04
C GLY A 119 -23.98 -10.75 -17.64
N ASP A 120 -23.47 -10.82 -18.86
CA ASP A 120 -23.03 -12.08 -19.47
C ASP A 120 -21.79 -12.66 -18.75
N ASN A 121 -21.31 -13.84 -19.15
CA ASN A 121 -20.17 -14.50 -18.50
C ASN A 121 -18.89 -13.64 -18.52
N LYS A 122 -18.64 -12.89 -19.60
CA LYS A 122 -17.46 -12.02 -19.73
C LYS A 122 -17.58 -10.79 -18.85
N GLU A 123 -18.76 -10.18 -18.80
CA GLU A 123 -19.08 -9.05 -17.94
C GLU A 123 -19.02 -9.43 -16.46
N LYS A 124 -19.57 -10.60 -16.09
CA LYS A 124 -19.49 -11.13 -14.72
C LYS A 124 -18.04 -11.37 -14.31
N SER A 125 -17.24 -12.04 -15.14
CA SER A 125 -15.81 -12.24 -14.86
C SER A 125 -15.06 -10.91 -14.69
N LYS A 126 -15.36 -9.91 -15.53
CA LYS A 126 -14.81 -8.55 -15.37
C LYS A 126 -15.25 -7.92 -14.04
N ALA A 127 -16.52 -8.03 -13.67
CA ALA A 127 -17.06 -7.46 -12.43
C ALA A 127 -16.43 -8.13 -11.19
N GLN A 128 -16.18 -9.43 -11.22
CA GLN A 128 -15.48 -10.14 -10.12
C GLN A 128 -14.07 -9.59 -9.91
N ARG A 129 -13.30 -9.37 -10.98
CA ARG A 129 -11.97 -8.75 -10.90
C ARG A 129 -12.04 -7.32 -10.36
N GLN A 130 -13.02 -6.56 -10.84
CA GLN A 130 -13.25 -5.19 -10.37
C GLN A 130 -13.63 -5.15 -8.90
N ALA A 131 -14.41 -6.12 -8.39
CA ALA A 131 -14.81 -6.18 -6.98
C ALA A 131 -13.57 -6.23 -6.06
N VAL A 132 -12.69 -7.21 -6.26
CA VAL A 132 -11.45 -7.38 -5.48
C VAL A 132 -10.55 -6.15 -5.62
N ASN A 133 -10.31 -5.71 -6.86
CA ASN A 133 -9.45 -4.57 -7.15
C ASN A 133 -9.94 -3.29 -6.46
N SER A 134 -11.26 -3.06 -6.46
CA SER A 134 -11.86 -1.86 -5.86
C SER A 134 -11.72 -1.83 -4.35
N ILE A 135 -11.82 -2.98 -3.68
CA ILE A 135 -11.61 -3.06 -2.23
C ILE A 135 -10.15 -2.69 -1.91
N CYS A 136 -9.19 -3.31 -2.58
CA CYS A 136 -7.76 -3.05 -2.36
C CYS A 136 -7.36 -1.61 -2.70
N GLN A 137 -7.58 -1.18 -3.95
CA GLN A 137 -7.15 0.15 -4.42
C GLN A 137 -7.95 1.27 -3.78
N GLY A 138 -9.27 1.06 -3.62
CA GLY A 138 -10.12 2.04 -2.97
C GLY A 138 -9.73 2.26 -1.51
N SER A 139 -9.37 1.20 -0.79
CA SER A 139 -8.91 1.32 0.60
C SER A 139 -7.51 1.94 0.69
N ALA A 140 -6.60 1.64 -0.23
CA ALA A 140 -5.31 2.32 -0.31
C ALA A 140 -5.49 3.83 -0.55
N ALA A 141 -6.43 4.19 -1.43
CA ALA A 141 -6.80 5.59 -1.68
C ALA A 141 -7.46 6.27 -0.46
N ASP A 142 -8.15 5.51 0.39
CA ASP A 142 -8.69 6.05 1.65
C ASP A 142 -7.58 6.34 2.65
N ILE A 143 -6.65 5.40 2.83
CA ILE A 143 -5.49 5.55 3.73
C ILE A 143 -4.66 6.77 3.34
N ILE A 144 -4.27 6.90 2.06
CA ILE A 144 -3.44 8.04 1.64
C ILE A 144 -4.17 9.38 1.81
N LYS A 145 -5.49 9.42 1.57
CA LYS A 145 -6.29 10.63 1.80
C LYS A 145 -6.39 10.98 3.29
N MET A 146 -6.52 9.99 4.16
CA MET A 146 -6.45 10.22 5.61
C MET A 146 -5.09 10.75 6.03
N ALA A 147 -4.00 10.20 5.48
CA ALA A 147 -2.65 10.72 5.71
C ALA A 147 -2.50 12.19 5.27
N MET A 148 -3.01 12.53 4.09
CA MET A 148 -3.00 13.91 3.57
C MET A 148 -3.80 14.86 4.47
N ILE A 149 -4.97 14.45 4.94
CA ILE A 149 -5.81 15.25 5.86
C ILE A 149 -5.07 15.46 7.19
N ASN A 150 -4.51 14.40 7.78
CA ASN A 150 -3.75 14.46 9.02
C ASN A 150 -2.56 15.42 8.90
N LEU A 151 -1.79 15.27 7.82
CA LEU A 151 -0.63 16.10 7.50
C LEU A 151 -1.03 17.57 7.32
N HIS A 152 -2.04 17.84 6.50
CA HIS A 152 -2.52 19.20 6.24
C HIS A 152 -3.01 19.87 7.52
N TYR A 153 -3.80 19.16 8.33
CA TYR A 153 -4.31 19.69 9.58
C TYR A 153 -3.20 20.01 10.57
N ALA A 154 -2.19 19.16 10.67
CA ALA A 154 -1.02 19.38 11.52
C ALA A 154 -0.16 20.58 11.07
N MET A 155 -0.09 20.85 9.76
CA MET A 155 0.65 22.00 9.20
C MET A 155 -0.08 23.34 9.33
N VAL A 156 -1.41 23.35 9.21
CA VAL A 156 -2.20 24.59 9.14
C VAL A 156 -2.65 25.08 10.52
N LYS A 157 -2.86 24.18 11.47
CA LYS A 157 -3.42 24.54 12.76
C LYS A 157 -2.33 25.04 13.72
N ASP A 158 -2.49 26.27 14.21
CA ASP A 158 -1.82 26.70 15.44
C ASP A 158 -2.50 25.92 16.59
N VAL A 159 -2.03 24.72 16.89
CA VAL A 159 -2.64 23.91 17.97
C VAL A 159 -2.30 24.59 19.30
N PRO A 160 -3.27 25.14 20.05
CA PRO A 160 -3.02 25.52 21.43
C PRO A 160 -2.85 24.24 22.24
N ASN A 161 -1.85 24.20 23.13
CA ASN A 161 -1.40 23.12 24.03
C ASN A 161 -2.49 22.41 24.87
N SER A 162 -3.55 21.89 24.28
CA SER A 162 -4.53 21.12 25.04
C SER A 162 -5.35 20.20 24.13
N ARG A 163 -5.18 18.90 24.40
CA ARG A 163 -6.08 17.77 24.07
C ARG A 163 -5.85 17.02 22.77
N SER A 164 -4.59 16.78 22.38
CA SER A 164 -4.31 15.75 21.37
C SER A 164 -3.79 14.49 22.05
N SER A 165 -4.71 13.54 22.31
CA SER A 165 -4.41 12.14 22.67
C SER A 165 -3.74 11.34 21.53
N SER A 166 -3.15 12.02 20.54
CA SER A 166 -2.66 11.46 19.28
C SER A 166 -1.14 11.61 19.06
N GLY A 167 -0.37 12.02 20.06
CA GLY A 167 1.10 11.99 19.99
C GLY A 167 1.73 12.90 18.92
N LEU A 168 1.02 13.92 18.44
CA LEU A 168 1.58 14.88 17.48
C LEU A 168 2.68 15.75 18.14
N PRO A 169 3.75 16.13 17.41
CA PRO A 169 4.80 16.99 17.92
C PRO A 169 4.25 18.34 18.42
N GLU A 170 4.73 18.79 19.57
CA GLU A 170 4.22 19.97 20.29
C GLU A 170 4.52 21.34 19.60
N ASN A 171 5.18 21.36 18.42
CA ASN A 171 5.61 22.60 17.76
C ASN A 171 5.44 22.59 16.23
N THR A 172 4.29 22.17 15.70
CA THR A 172 4.07 22.18 14.23
C THR A 172 3.91 23.59 13.62
N GLY A 173 3.74 24.63 14.43
CA GLY A 173 3.63 26.02 13.95
C GLY A 173 4.82 26.49 13.10
N MET A 174 6.01 25.91 13.29
CA MET A 174 7.19 26.22 12.46
C MET A 174 7.07 25.74 11.00
N LEU A 175 6.18 24.79 10.72
CA LEU A 175 5.95 24.26 9.36
C LEU A 175 4.98 25.13 8.55
N LYS A 176 4.23 26.00 9.22
CA LYS A 176 3.21 26.85 8.59
C LYS A 176 3.85 27.82 7.60
N GLY A 177 3.47 27.70 6.32
CA GLY A 177 4.04 28.49 5.23
C GLY A 177 5.46 28.09 4.80
N ARG A 178 6.05 27.07 5.45
CA ARG A 178 7.41 26.55 5.18
C ARG A 178 7.40 25.09 4.70
N CYS A 179 6.22 24.49 4.64
CA CYS A 179 6.02 23.13 4.16
C CYS A 179 4.65 23.03 3.48
N ARG A 180 4.59 22.41 2.31
CA ARG A 180 3.34 22.20 1.57
C ARG A 180 3.35 20.88 0.82
N ILE A 181 2.19 20.22 0.78
CA ILE A 181 1.96 19.09 -0.13
C ILE A 181 1.88 19.65 -1.55
N VAL A 182 2.70 19.13 -2.46
CA VAL A 182 2.74 19.53 -3.87
C VAL A 182 1.97 18.55 -4.74
N LEU A 183 2.22 17.25 -4.54
CA LEU A 183 1.69 16.20 -5.40
C LEU A 183 1.47 14.91 -4.61
N GLN A 184 0.52 14.10 -5.06
CA GLN A 184 0.35 12.72 -4.65
C GLN A 184 0.50 11.81 -5.88
N VAL A 185 1.38 10.81 -5.80
CA VAL A 185 1.63 9.85 -6.88
C VAL A 185 1.40 8.45 -6.32
N HIS A 186 0.21 7.89 -6.55
CA HIS A 186 -0.20 6.60 -5.99
C HIS A 186 -0.05 6.53 -4.45
N ASP A 187 1.02 5.92 -3.95
CA ASP A 187 1.33 5.76 -2.54
C ASP A 187 2.38 6.76 -2.01
N GLU A 188 2.88 7.67 -2.86
CA GLU A 188 3.86 8.70 -2.53
C GLU A 188 3.20 10.08 -2.31
N LEU A 189 3.66 10.82 -1.29
CA LEU A 189 3.29 12.21 -1.04
C LEU A 189 4.53 13.10 -1.21
N VAL A 190 4.50 13.99 -2.19
CA VAL A 190 5.60 14.92 -2.46
C VAL A 190 5.34 16.24 -1.76
N LEU A 191 6.27 16.63 -0.91
CA LEU A 191 6.25 17.88 -0.16
C LEU A 191 7.37 18.79 -0.66
N GLU A 192 7.08 20.09 -0.72
CA GLU A 192 8.09 21.13 -0.79
C GLU A 192 8.30 21.68 0.63
N VAL A 193 9.55 21.76 1.05
CA VAL A 193 9.92 22.08 2.44
C VAL A 193 11.09 23.03 2.47
N ASP A 194 11.02 24.05 3.32
CA ASP A 194 12.17 24.90 3.62
C ASP A 194 13.28 24.06 4.29
N PRO A 195 14.56 24.21 3.90
CA PRO A 195 15.65 23.42 4.46
C PRO A 195 15.71 23.40 6.00
N PRO A 196 15.48 24.52 6.72
CA PRO A 196 15.56 24.53 8.18
C PRO A 196 14.49 23.71 8.92
N VAL A 197 13.43 23.24 8.25
CA VAL A 197 12.34 22.47 8.88
C VAL A 197 12.12 21.09 8.28
N VAL A 198 13.07 20.62 7.46
CA VAL A 198 12.99 19.33 6.76
C VAL A 198 12.82 18.16 7.72
N LYS A 199 13.48 18.22 8.88
CA LYS A 199 13.45 17.16 9.89
C LYS A 199 12.05 17.01 10.50
N GLU A 200 11.46 18.14 10.90
CA GLU A 200 10.13 18.20 11.47
C GLU A 200 9.06 17.83 10.44
N ALA A 201 9.21 18.27 9.20
CA ALA A 201 8.35 17.86 8.10
C ALA A 201 8.43 16.35 7.85
N GLY A 202 9.63 15.77 7.85
CA GLY A 202 9.86 14.33 7.71
C GLY A 202 9.21 13.50 8.81
N MET A 203 9.38 13.92 10.07
CA MET A 203 8.72 13.27 11.21
C MET A 203 7.20 13.34 11.09
N LEU A 204 6.67 14.51 10.75
CA LEU A 204 5.24 14.71 10.62
C LEU A 204 4.67 13.89 9.45
N LEU A 205 5.34 13.84 8.31
CA LEU A 205 4.95 13.05 7.15
C LEU A 205 4.87 11.57 7.50
N ARG A 206 5.97 11.02 8.07
CA ARG A 206 6.02 9.62 8.52
C ARG A 206 4.88 9.32 9.48
N MET A 207 4.75 10.08 10.55
CA MET A 207 3.73 9.85 11.57
C MET A 207 2.31 9.98 11.01
N SER A 208 2.06 10.94 10.11
CA SER A 208 0.74 11.12 9.48
C SER A 208 0.34 9.95 8.59
N MET A 209 1.30 9.37 7.87
CA MET A 209 1.10 8.22 6.98
C MET A 209 1.03 6.90 7.74
N GLU A 210 1.91 6.66 8.72
CA GLU A 210 1.95 5.42 9.50
C GLU A 210 0.69 5.25 10.38
N ASN A 211 0.12 6.36 10.86
CA ASN A 211 -1.08 6.37 11.69
C ASN A 211 -2.38 6.64 10.91
N ALA A 212 -2.33 6.62 9.57
CA ALA A 212 -3.50 6.93 8.74
C ALA A 212 -4.63 5.90 8.84
N ALA A 213 -4.32 4.67 9.27
CA ALA A 213 -5.30 3.61 9.50
C ALA A 213 -4.79 2.59 10.51
N THR A 214 -5.72 1.99 11.27
CA THR A 214 -5.43 0.84 12.14
C THR A 214 -5.57 -0.44 11.33
N LEU A 215 -4.45 -1.14 11.10
CA LEU A 215 -4.38 -2.35 10.29
C LEU A 215 -3.78 -3.52 11.07
N HIS A 216 -3.90 -4.74 10.54
CA HIS A 216 -3.27 -5.94 11.13
C HIS A 216 -1.76 -6.02 10.84
N VAL A 217 -1.25 -5.12 9.99
CA VAL A 217 0.17 -5.00 9.63
C VAL A 217 0.55 -3.52 9.74
N PRO A 218 1.77 -3.19 10.19
CA PRO A 218 2.21 -1.80 10.27
C PRO A 218 2.35 -1.21 8.87
N LEU A 219 1.92 0.05 8.71
CA LEU A 219 2.30 0.86 7.56
C LEU A 219 3.71 1.39 7.80
N ARG A 220 4.62 1.21 6.84
CA ARG A 220 5.98 1.72 6.94
C ARG A 220 6.22 2.74 5.86
N VAL A 221 6.77 3.87 6.25
CA VAL A 221 7.04 4.98 5.34
C VAL A 221 8.54 5.11 5.14
N LYS A 222 8.95 5.02 3.89
CA LYS A 222 10.32 5.36 3.47
C LYS A 222 10.33 6.84 3.14
N LEU A 223 11.18 7.60 3.81
CA LEU A 223 11.36 9.01 3.52
C LEU A 223 12.52 9.19 2.55
N MET A 224 12.35 10.09 1.60
CA MET A 224 13.36 10.47 0.63
C MET A 224 13.46 12.00 0.56
N ALA A 225 14.66 12.55 0.42
CA ALA A 225 14.89 14.00 0.44
C ALA A 225 15.88 14.44 -0.63
N GLY A 226 15.72 15.64 -1.18
CA GLY A 226 16.65 16.19 -2.17
C GLY A 226 16.34 17.62 -2.60
N LYS A 227 17.17 18.17 -3.49
CA LYS A 227 16.94 19.49 -4.11
C LYS A 227 15.91 19.44 -5.23
N THR A 228 15.83 18.31 -5.92
CA THR A 228 14.89 18.04 -7.00
C THR A 228 14.29 16.65 -6.82
N TRP A 229 13.11 16.42 -7.39
CA TRP A 229 12.44 15.11 -7.31
C TRP A 229 13.26 13.99 -7.99
N GLY A 230 14.07 14.31 -9.00
CA GLY A 230 14.93 13.33 -9.68
C GLY A 230 16.22 12.99 -8.93
N SER A 231 16.56 13.73 -7.86
CA SER A 231 17.80 13.60 -7.11
C SER A 231 17.54 13.31 -5.63
N LEU A 232 16.51 12.52 -5.33
CA LEU A 232 16.16 12.16 -3.96
C LEU A 232 17.07 11.07 -3.41
N GLU A 233 17.48 11.23 -2.16
CA GLU A 233 18.28 10.26 -1.41
C GLU A 233 17.52 9.79 -0.16
N PRO A 234 17.79 8.58 0.36
CA PRO A 234 17.18 8.10 1.60
C PRO A 234 17.33 9.11 2.74
N PHE A 235 16.20 9.50 3.33
CA PHE A 235 16.17 10.48 4.40
C PHE A 235 15.98 9.83 5.76
N HIS A 236 16.98 10.03 6.63
CA HIS A 236 16.93 9.62 8.02
C HIS A 236 16.83 10.85 8.90
N VAL A 237 15.72 10.98 9.64
CA VAL A 237 15.40 12.11 10.54
C VAL A 237 16.54 12.49 11.52
N GLU A 238 17.46 11.56 11.82
CA GLU A 238 18.55 11.77 12.78
C GLU A 238 19.90 12.20 12.13
N GLY A 239 19.96 12.41 10.81
CA GLY A 239 21.19 12.77 10.09
C GLY A 239 21.48 14.29 9.96
N PRO A 240 22.68 14.68 9.48
CA PRO A 240 22.96 16.05 9.06
C PRO A 240 22.27 16.35 7.72
N HIS A 241 21.62 17.52 7.61
CA HIS A 241 20.79 17.86 6.45
C HIS A 241 21.00 19.32 6.02
N ASP A 242 21.78 19.53 4.95
CA ASP A 242 21.94 20.84 4.33
C ASP A 242 21.21 20.88 2.97
N ASN A 243 20.40 21.93 2.75
CA ASN A 243 19.81 22.28 1.45
C ASN A 243 18.77 21.31 0.85
N VAL A 244 17.88 20.70 1.66
CA VAL A 244 16.74 19.91 1.16
C VAL A 244 15.57 20.83 0.79
N MET A 245 14.93 20.58 -0.36
CA MET A 245 13.73 21.31 -0.81
C MET A 245 12.54 20.40 -1.12
N VAL A 246 12.79 19.14 -1.44
CA VAL A 246 11.78 18.12 -1.75
C VAL A 246 11.89 16.98 -0.74
N LEU A 247 10.76 16.58 -0.18
CA LEU A 247 10.61 15.45 0.75
C LEU A 247 9.48 14.55 0.26
N THR A 248 9.71 13.24 0.21
CA THR A 248 8.69 12.24 -0.19
C THR A 248 8.63 11.06 0.76
#